data_AF-A0A7S3EAR6-F1
#
_entry.id   AF-A0A7S3EAR6-F1
#
_cell.length_a   1.000
_cell.length_b   1.000
_cell.length_c   1.000
_cell.angle_alpha   90.00
_cell.angle_beta   90.00
_cell.angle_gamma   90.00
#
_symmetry.space_group_name_H-M   'P 1'
#
loop_
_entity.id
_entity.type
_entity.pdbx_description
1 polymer ?
#
loop_
_entity_poly.entity_id
_entity_poly.type
_entity_poly.pdbx_seq_one_letter_code
_entity_poly.pdbx_strand_id
1 'polypeptide(L)'
;MLSEGLNGLDKEVILGMEFSELADATQLNSFMSSSRANAFSNVLKCIHTQLQGGTTGESQSSSRPTTFVSEGQGEDVAVLLSGGVDSSVALRLLLEQGYRPTPFYLKIWLEDELSHLGECPWEEDLSYAESVCEQLNLKVEAVSLQQEYMDSVVKYTIQDARAGRTPNPDVMCNSRVKFGVFLDRFGEDFSKVASGHYARTRRNQRSEMTELVCSADEWKDQTYFLAHLKQSQVRTCRCRKLLSRQALQAFAESADMKYVL
;
A
#
# COMPACT_ATOMS: atom_id res chain seq x y z
N MET A 1 -6.59 0.11 -29.34
CA MET A 1 -6.53 -1.08 -28.46
C MET A 1 -7.49 -0.97 -27.27
N LEU A 2 -7.18 -0.34 -26.13
CA LEU A 2 -8.11 -0.31 -24.97
C LEU A 2 -9.49 0.32 -25.28
N SER A 3 -9.54 1.35 -26.16
CA SER A 3 -10.77 2.07 -26.50
C SER A 3 -11.63 1.41 -27.58
N GLU A 4 -11.11 0.41 -28.32
CA GLU A 4 -11.85 -0.18 -29.45
C GLU A 4 -12.92 -1.16 -29.00
N GLY A 5 -12.70 -1.90 -27.91
CA GLY A 5 -13.68 -2.86 -27.41
C GLY A 5 -14.75 -2.27 -26.48
N LEU A 6 -14.57 -1.02 -26.03
CA LEU A 6 -15.57 -0.27 -25.27
C LEU A 6 -16.34 0.74 -26.13
N ASN A 7 -16.00 0.84 -27.42
CA ASN A 7 -16.57 1.82 -28.33
C ASN A 7 -18.06 1.53 -28.58
N GLY A 8 -18.92 2.51 -28.29
CA GLY A 8 -20.36 2.42 -28.50
C GLY A 8 -21.16 1.84 -27.33
N LEU A 9 -20.50 1.43 -26.23
CA LEU A 9 -21.16 1.08 -24.98
C LEU A 9 -21.47 2.34 -24.15
N ASP A 10 -22.65 2.37 -23.52
CA ASP A 10 -23.01 3.45 -22.60
C ASP A 10 -22.10 3.42 -21.36
N LYS A 11 -21.78 4.59 -20.81
CA LYS A 11 -20.99 4.74 -19.58
C LYS A 11 -21.58 3.95 -18.41
N GLU A 12 -22.91 3.86 -18.32
CA GLU A 12 -23.58 3.10 -17.26
C GLU A 12 -23.42 1.59 -17.45
N VAL A 13 -23.33 1.14 -18.71
CA VAL A 13 -23.04 -0.26 -19.05
C VAL A 13 -21.59 -0.59 -18.70
N ILE A 14 -20.64 0.29 -19.06
CA ILE A 14 -19.21 0.09 -18.77
C ILE A 14 -18.96 0.07 -17.25
N LEU A 15 -19.60 0.96 -16.49
CA LEU A 15 -19.50 0.99 -15.02
C LEU A 15 -20.21 -0.20 -14.34
N GLY A 16 -21.11 -0.88 -15.06
CA GLY A 16 -21.82 -2.07 -14.63
C GLY A 16 -21.12 -3.40 -14.98
N MET A 17 -20.06 -3.37 -15.78
CA MET A 17 -19.36 -4.59 -16.22
C MET A 17 -18.55 -5.20 -15.08
N GLU A 18 -18.65 -6.53 -14.96
CA GLU A 18 -17.72 -7.29 -14.12
C GLU A 18 -16.32 -7.23 -14.72
N PHE A 19 -15.29 -7.36 -13.87
CA PHE A 19 -13.89 -7.24 -14.32
C PHE A 19 -13.54 -8.22 -15.44
N SER A 20 -14.08 -9.44 -15.42
CA SER A 20 -13.87 -10.41 -16.49
C SER A 20 -14.37 -9.91 -17.85
N GLU A 21 -15.55 -9.29 -17.87
CA GLU A 21 -16.16 -8.76 -19.09
C GLU A 21 -15.40 -7.54 -19.62
N LEU A 22 -14.98 -6.66 -18.70
CA LEU A 22 -14.16 -5.51 -19.03
C LEU A 22 -12.79 -5.93 -19.54
N ALA A 23 -12.16 -6.94 -18.90
CA ALA A 23 -10.84 -7.41 -19.27
C ALA A 23 -10.82 -8.13 -20.63
N ASP A 24 -11.88 -8.86 -20.95
CA ASP A 24 -12.07 -9.49 -22.26
C ASP A 24 -12.36 -8.45 -23.34
N ALA A 25 -13.21 -7.46 -23.06
CA ALA A 25 -13.53 -6.39 -23.99
C ALA A 25 -12.30 -5.52 -24.32
N THR A 26 -11.40 -5.32 -23.37
CA THR A 26 -10.25 -4.40 -23.52
C THR A 26 -8.91 -5.10 -23.74
N GLN A 27 -8.86 -6.43 -23.65
CA GLN A 27 -7.64 -7.24 -23.59
C GLN A 27 -6.71 -6.87 -22.41
N LEU A 28 -7.23 -6.29 -21.32
CA LEU A 28 -6.44 -5.87 -20.14
C LEU A 28 -5.62 -7.01 -19.52
N ASN A 29 -6.10 -8.26 -19.61
CA ASN A 29 -5.39 -9.45 -19.11
C ASN A 29 -4.01 -9.64 -19.75
N SER A 30 -3.78 -9.12 -20.96
CA SER A 30 -2.47 -9.20 -21.62
C SER A 30 -1.43 -8.21 -21.09
N PHE A 31 -1.86 -7.22 -20.28
CA PHE A 31 -1.01 -6.12 -19.79
C PHE A 31 -0.87 -6.05 -18.27
N MET A 32 -1.66 -6.81 -17.51
CA MET A 32 -1.70 -6.73 -16.05
C MET A 32 -1.14 -8.00 -15.39
N SER A 33 -0.35 -7.83 -14.32
CA SER A 33 0.03 -8.95 -13.44
C SER A 33 -1.17 -9.35 -12.57
N SER A 34 -1.22 -10.61 -12.12
CA SER A 34 -2.31 -11.17 -11.30
C SER A 34 -2.67 -10.29 -10.09
N SER A 35 -1.68 -9.79 -9.35
CA SER A 35 -1.92 -8.89 -8.20
C SER A 35 -2.56 -7.56 -8.59
N ARG A 36 -2.21 -6.99 -9.76
CA ARG A 36 -2.80 -5.74 -10.26
C ARG A 36 -4.21 -5.96 -10.82
N ALA A 37 -4.44 -7.10 -11.47
CA ALA A 37 -5.76 -7.51 -11.94
C ALA A 37 -6.72 -7.70 -10.75
N ASN A 38 -6.26 -8.33 -9.67
CA ASN A 38 -7.06 -8.51 -8.46
C ASN A 38 -7.39 -7.18 -7.78
N ALA A 39 -6.41 -6.28 -7.61
CA ALA A 39 -6.65 -4.97 -7.03
C ALA A 39 -7.67 -4.15 -7.83
N PHE A 40 -7.58 -4.17 -9.17
CA PHE A 40 -8.50 -3.46 -10.04
C PHE A 40 -9.90 -4.10 -10.08
N SER A 41 -9.97 -5.43 -10.11
CA SER A 41 -11.23 -6.20 -10.01
C SER A 41 -11.99 -5.86 -8.72
N ASN A 42 -11.28 -5.79 -7.60
CA ASN A 42 -11.87 -5.45 -6.30
C ASN A 42 -12.40 -4.01 -6.27
N VAL A 43 -11.71 -3.07 -6.92
CA VAL A 43 -12.17 -1.68 -7.06
C VAL A 43 -13.45 -1.61 -7.91
N LEU A 44 -13.51 -2.33 -9.03
CA LEU A 44 -14.71 -2.39 -9.88
C LEU A 44 -15.91 -3.00 -9.15
N LYS A 45 -15.70 -4.07 -8.39
CA LYS A 45 -16.75 -4.69 -7.59
C LYS A 45 -17.30 -3.76 -6.51
N CYS A 46 -16.43 -3.01 -5.82
CA CYS A 46 -16.85 -1.98 -4.86
C CYS A 46 -17.68 -0.88 -5.55
N ILE A 47 -17.25 -0.41 -6.73
CA ILE A 47 -18.00 0.54 -7.57
C ILE A 47 -19.39 -0.01 -7.89
N HIS A 48 -19.47 -1.28 -8.31
CA HIS A 48 -20.71 -1.95 -8.69
C HIS A 48 -21.69 -2.07 -7.51
N THR A 49 -21.23 -2.52 -6.34
CA THR A 49 -22.04 -2.63 -5.12
C THR A 49 -22.60 -1.28 -4.67
N GLN A 50 -21.82 -0.19 -4.79
CA GLN A 50 -22.27 1.15 -4.43
C GLN A 50 -23.24 1.78 -5.45
N LEU A 51 -23.17 1.40 -6.72
CA LEU A 51 -24.17 1.80 -7.73
C LEU A 51 -25.53 1.11 -7.50
N GLN A 52 -25.54 -0.06 -6.85
CA GLN A 52 -26.76 -0.84 -6.56
C GLN A 52 -27.44 -0.49 -5.22
N GLY A 53 -26.96 0.54 -4.50
CA GLY A 53 -27.71 1.16 -3.39
C GLY A 53 -27.59 0.50 -2.00
N GLY A 54 -26.52 -0.26 -1.73
CA GLY A 54 -26.27 -0.81 -0.39
C GLY A 54 -25.88 0.26 0.64
N THR A 55 -26.62 0.37 1.74
CA THR A 55 -26.30 1.19 2.93
C THR A 55 -25.63 0.36 4.03
N THR A 56 -24.52 0.82 4.60
CA THR A 56 -23.82 0.20 5.74
C THR A 56 -24.04 0.97 7.04
N GLY A 57 -24.14 0.24 8.16
CA GLY A 57 -24.34 0.75 9.51
C GLY A 57 -23.04 0.83 10.33
N GLU A 58 -22.99 1.84 11.20
CA GLU A 58 -22.04 2.12 12.29
C GLU A 58 -21.97 1.00 13.35
N SER A 59 -20.97 0.78 14.23
CA SER A 59 -19.60 1.24 14.53
C SER A 59 -19.14 0.40 15.74
N GLN A 60 -17.84 0.11 15.96
CA GLN A 60 -17.25 -0.05 17.31
C GLN A 60 -15.75 0.32 17.37
N SER A 61 -15.32 0.67 18.59
CA SER A 61 -14.23 1.56 19.01
C SER A 61 -12.83 0.89 19.07
N SER A 62 -11.79 1.62 18.62
CA SER A 62 -10.38 1.22 18.65
C SER A 62 -9.64 1.65 19.94
N SER A 63 -8.94 0.72 20.60
CA SER A 63 -7.96 1.02 21.65
C SER A 63 -6.55 1.21 21.07
N ARG A 64 -5.73 2.06 21.71
CA ARG A 64 -4.33 2.33 21.34
C ARG A 64 -3.46 1.09 21.64
N PRO A 65 -2.58 0.63 20.73
CA PRO A 65 -1.71 -0.50 21.01
C PRO A 65 -0.60 -0.14 22.00
N THR A 66 -0.24 -1.11 22.85
CA THR A 66 0.84 -0.99 23.82
C THR A 66 2.19 -1.24 23.13
N THR A 67 3.01 -0.19 23.01
CA THR A 67 4.33 -0.24 22.37
C THR A 67 5.30 -1.12 23.18
N PHE A 68 5.75 -2.24 22.63
CA PHE A 68 6.90 -2.97 23.16
C PHE A 68 8.18 -2.38 22.54
N VAL A 69 9.02 -1.81 23.40
CA VAL A 69 10.31 -1.19 23.04
C VAL A 69 11.40 -2.26 23.12
N SER A 70 12.18 -2.46 22.05
CA SER A 70 13.38 -3.32 22.12
C SER A 70 14.52 -2.56 22.80
N GLU A 71 15.18 -3.18 23.77
CA GLU A 71 16.29 -2.58 24.52
C GLU A 71 17.55 -2.47 23.64
N GLY A 72 17.70 -1.36 22.93
CA GLY A 72 18.89 -1.04 22.13
C GLY A 72 19.04 0.47 21.92
N GLN A 73 20.21 0.99 21.58
CA GLN A 73 20.47 2.44 21.45
C GLN A 73 20.09 3.06 20.07
N GLY A 74 19.26 2.39 19.26
CA GLY A 74 18.85 2.85 17.92
C GLY A 74 17.84 4.01 17.90
N GLU A 75 17.45 4.49 16.73
CA GLU A 75 16.26 5.35 16.58
C GLU A 75 15.01 4.49 16.32
N ASP A 76 13.86 4.90 16.85
CA ASP A 76 12.57 4.24 16.60
C ASP A 76 12.03 4.59 15.21
N VAL A 77 11.69 3.57 14.43
CA VAL A 77 11.22 3.72 13.05
C VAL A 77 9.94 2.93 12.85
N ALA A 78 8.83 3.58 12.49
CA ALA A 78 7.66 2.83 12.03
C ALA A 78 7.94 2.24 10.65
N VAL A 79 7.60 0.98 10.41
CA VAL A 79 7.75 0.33 9.11
C VAL A 79 6.38 -0.06 8.59
N LEU A 80 5.96 0.50 7.46
CA LEU A 80 4.74 0.11 6.78
C LEU A 80 4.97 -1.24 6.08
N LEU A 81 4.58 -2.32 6.77
CA LEU A 81 4.76 -3.71 6.35
C LEU A 81 3.49 -4.19 5.64
N SER A 82 3.62 -4.55 4.35
CA SER A 82 2.47 -4.91 3.50
C SER A 82 2.25 -6.41 3.35
N GLY A 83 3.09 -7.26 3.94
CA GLY A 83 3.16 -8.70 3.63
C GLY A 83 4.07 -9.03 2.44
N GLY A 84 4.34 -8.05 1.56
CA GLY A 84 5.23 -8.21 0.41
C GLY A 84 6.73 -8.15 0.75
N VAL A 85 7.53 -8.83 -0.10
CA VAL A 85 9.00 -8.98 0.02
C VAL A 85 9.74 -7.65 0.21
N ASP A 86 9.35 -6.60 -0.52
CA ASP A 86 10.07 -5.33 -0.47
C ASP A 86 9.97 -4.65 0.91
N SER A 87 8.81 -4.71 1.54
CA SER A 87 8.63 -4.19 2.90
C SER A 87 9.32 -5.06 3.96
N SER A 88 9.33 -6.38 3.78
CA SER A 88 10.02 -7.32 4.67
C SER A 88 11.54 -7.12 4.65
N VAL A 89 12.10 -6.91 3.46
CA VAL A 89 13.53 -6.61 3.29
C VAL A 89 13.87 -5.26 3.89
N ALA A 90 13.01 -4.24 3.70
CA ALA A 90 13.21 -2.93 4.33
C ALA A 90 13.22 -3.03 5.86
N LEU A 91 12.32 -3.83 6.45
CA LEU A 91 12.28 -4.09 7.89
C LEU A 91 13.58 -4.73 8.40
N ARG A 92 14.03 -5.81 7.75
CA ARG A 92 15.29 -6.48 8.10
C ARG A 92 16.49 -5.55 8.02
N LEU A 93 16.59 -4.75 6.97
CA LEU A 93 17.71 -3.83 6.79
C LEU A 93 17.79 -2.75 7.86
N LEU A 94 16.65 -2.31 8.37
CA LEU A 94 16.62 -1.37 9.48
C LEU A 94 17.18 -2.01 10.75
N LEU A 95 16.82 -3.26 11.04
CA LEU A 95 17.42 -4.01 12.15
C LEU A 95 18.94 -4.15 12.00
N GLU A 96 19.40 -4.54 10.82
CA GLU A 96 20.85 -4.71 10.54
C GLU A 96 21.64 -3.39 10.62
N GLN A 97 20.96 -2.27 10.35
CA GLN A 97 21.53 -0.92 10.51
C GLN A 97 21.46 -0.40 11.96
N GLY A 98 20.93 -1.18 12.90
CA GLY A 98 20.83 -0.81 14.32
C GLY A 98 19.64 0.09 14.67
N TYR A 99 18.62 0.20 13.81
CA TYR A 99 17.37 0.88 14.15
C TYR A 99 16.48 -0.01 15.02
N ARG A 100 15.48 0.60 15.67
CA ARG A 100 14.40 -0.09 16.38
C ARG A 100 13.10 0.01 15.56
N PRO A 101 12.87 -0.89 14.59
CA PRO A 101 11.67 -0.81 13.78
C PRO A 101 10.44 -1.38 14.49
N THR A 102 9.31 -0.67 14.40
CA THR A 102 7.98 -1.19 14.75
C THR A 102 7.19 -1.43 13.46
N PRO A 103 6.90 -2.68 13.10
CA PRO A 103 6.15 -2.99 11.88
C PRO A 103 4.65 -2.72 12.07
N PHE A 104 4.05 -2.04 11.11
CA PHE A 104 2.63 -1.74 11.04
C PHE A 104 2.03 -2.34 9.77
N TYR A 105 0.97 -3.12 9.91
CA TYR A 105 0.13 -3.56 8.81
C TYR A 105 -1.11 -2.66 8.74
N LEU A 106 -1.33 -2.01 7.60
CA LEU A 106 -2.47 -1.10 7.41
C LEU A 106 -3.63 -1.85 6.75
N LYS A 107 -4.65 -2.18 7.55
CA LYS A 107 -5.88 -2.81 7.06
C LYS A 107 -6.79 -1.75 6.44
N ILE A 108 -6.89 -1.73 5.12
CA ILE A 108 -7.64 -0.71 4.36
C ILE A 108 -8.90 -1.23 3.66
N TRP A 109 -9.10 -2.55 3.60
CA TRP A 109 -10.26 -3.19 2.96
C TRP A 109 -11.34 -3.54 3.98
N LEU A 110 -12.60 -3.19 3.71
CA LEU A 110 -13.73 -3.50 4.58
C LEU A 110 -14.01 -5.01 4.63
N GLU A 111 -14.21 -5.53 5.83
CA GLU A 111 -14.56 -6.95 6.06
C GLU A 111 -15.94 -7.30 5.50
N ASP A 112 -16.91 -6.40 5.64
CA ASP A 112 -18.30 -6.67 5.28
C ASP A 112 -18.48 -6.83 3.75
N GLU A 113 -17.74 -6.08 2.94
CA GLU A 113 -17.82 -6.15 1.47
C GLU A 113 -17.17 -7.43 0.90
N LEU A 114 -16.24 -8.04 1.64
CA LEU A 114 -15.49 -9.25 1.22
C LEU A 114 -16.02 -10.54 1.87
N SER A 115 -16.86 -10.44 2.90
CA SER A 115 -17.48 -11.58 3.59
C SER A 115 -18.25 -12.53 2.64
N HIS A 116 -18.74 -12.00 1.52
CA HIS A 116 -19.44 -12.76 0.48
C HIS A 116 -18.51 -13.51 -0.49
N LEU A 117 -17.20 -13.24 -0.46
CA LEU A 117 -16.21 -13.76 -1.42
C LEU A 117 -15.38 -14.95 -0.88
N GLY A 118 -15.66 -15.44 0.33
CA GLY A 118 -15.11 -16.69 0.87
C GLY A 118 -13.70 -16.57 1.46
N GLU A 119 -12.80 -15.80 0.84
CA GLU A 119 -11.44 -15.53 1.35
C GLU A 119 -11.16 -14.03 1.29
N CYS A 120 -10.79 -13.44 2.44
CA CYS A 120 -10.43 -12.03 2.54
C CYS A 120 -8.96 -11.84 2.15
N PRO A 121 -8.62 -11.10 1.07
CA PRO A 121 -7.23 -10.99 0.60
C PRO A 121 -6.24 -10.41 1.62
N TRP A 122 -6.73 -9.66 2.61
CA TRP A 122 -5.88 -9.07 3.65
C TRP A 122 -5.42 -10.07 4.71
N GLU A 123 -6.13 -11.20 4.91
CA GLU A 123 -5.77 -12.22 5.90
C GLU A 123 -4.45 -12.90 5.51
N GLU A 124 -4.29 -13.22 4.23
CA GLU A 124 -3.07 -13.80 3.69
C GLU A 124 -1.89 -12.82 3.81
N ASP A 125 -2.07 -11.57 3.39
CA ASP A 125 -1.05 -10.52 3.51
C ASP A 125 -0.65 -10.27 4.98
N LEU A 126 -1.62 -10.26 5.90
CA LEU A 126 -1.35 -10.11 7.34
C LEU A 126 -0.60 -11.32 7.89
N SER A 127 -1.00 -12.55 7.54
CA SER A 127 -0.29 -13.78 7.92
C SER A 127 1.17 -13.79 7.45
N TYR A 128 1.44 -13.28 6.24
CA TYR A 128 2.82 -13.08 5.77
C TYR A 128 3.57 -12.02 6.57
N ALA A 129 2.92 -10.90 6.92
CA ALA A 129 3.52 -9.87 7.75
C ALA A 129 3.85 -10.39 9.17
N GLU A 130 2.95 -11.18 9.77
CA GLU A 130 3.14 -11.86 11.04
C GLU A 130 4.31 -12.84 10.98
N SER A 131 4.34 -13.72 9.97
CA SER A 131 5.42 -14.69 9.77
C SER A 131 6.80 -14.03 9.64
N VAL A 132 6.89 -12.94 8.88
CA VAL A 132 8.13 -12.15 8.76
C VAL A 132 8.54 -11.54 10.11
N CYS A 133 7.57 -11.03 10.88
CA CYS A 133 7.87 -10.45 12.19
C CYS A 133 8.31 -11.52 13.20
N GLU A 134 7.70 -12.69 13.20
CA GLU A 134 8.08 -13.83 14.04
C GLU A 134 9.54 -14.25 13.81
N GLN A 135 9.95 -14.38 12.54
CA GLN A 135 11.35 -14.70 12.19
C GLN A 135 12.35 -13.65 12.69
N LEU A 136 11.90 -12.40 12.87
CA LEU A 136 12.71 -11.28 13.35
C LEU A 136 12.54 -11.02 14.85
N ASN A 137 11.76 -11.85 15.56
CA ASN A 137 11.36 -11.64 16.96
C ASN A 137 10.72 -10.25 17.19
N LEU A 138 9.88 -9.82 16.25
CA LEU A 138 9.09 -8.61 16.31
C LEU A 138 7.60 -8.95 16.36
N LYS A 139 6.79 -7.97 16.79
CA LYS A 139 5.33 -8.04 16.72
C LYS A 139 4.84 -7.03 15.68
N VAL A 140 3.93 -7.46 14.80
CA VAL A 140 3.25 -6.55 13.86
C VAL A 140 2.05 -5.90 14.54
N GLU A 141 1.90 -4.60 14.32
CA GLU A 141 0.73 -3.83 14.76
C GLU A 141 -0.24 -3.66 13.58
N ALA A 142 -1.36 -4.39 13.62
CA ALA A 142 -2.42 -4.24 12.63
C ALA A 142 -3.31 -3.04 12.97
N VAL A 143 -3.39 -2.07 12.06
CA VAL A 143 -4.17 -0.85 12.23
C VAL A 143 -5.25 -0.77 11.16
N SER A 144 -6.51 -0.68 11.57
CA SER A 144 -7.61 -0.41 10.65
C SER A 144 -7.62 1.07 10.25
N LEU A 145 -7.51 1.30 8.94
CA LEU A 145 -7.67 2.58 8.25
C LEU A 145 -8.74 2.48 7.15
N GLN A 146 -9.67 1.52 7.29
CA GLN A 146 -10.68 1.21 6.28
C GLN A 146 -11.56 2.43 5.98
N GLN A 147 -12.08 3.09 7.03
CA GLN A 147 -12.95 4.26 6.86
C GLN A 147 -12.23 5.40 6.16
N GLU A 148 -10.99 5.69 6.56
CA GLU A 148 -10.20 6.77 5.96
C GLU A 148 -9.81 6.44 4.52
N TYR A 149 -9.53 5.18 4.22
CA TYR A 149 -9.28 4.73 2.86
C TYR A 149 -10.55 4.87 1.99
N MET A 150 -11.71 4.47 2.50
CA MET A 150 -12.99 4.62 1.79
C MET A 150 -13.29 6.08 1.50
N ASP A 151 -13.18 6.95 2.51
CA ASP A 151 -13.53 8.37 2.39
C ASP A 151 -12.53 9.16 1.53
N SER A 152 -11.25 8.81 1.58
CA SER A 152 -10.20 9.62 0.95
C SER A 152 -9.67 9.06 -0.37
N VAL A 153 -9.79 7.75 -0.62
CA VAL A 153 -9.26 7.08 -1.83
C VAL A 153 -10.39 6.52 -2.69
N VAL A 154 -11.27 5.69 -2.13
CA VAL A 154 -12.35 5.03 -2.89
C VAL A 154 -13.34 6.07 -3.40
N LYS A 155 -13.83 6.94 -2.51
CA LYS A 155 -14.75 8.03 -2.89
C LYS A 155 -14.19 8.93 -3.99
N TYR A 156 -12.90 9.30 -3.90
CA TYR A 156 -12.21 10.05 -4.96
C TYR A 156 -12.20 9.28 -6.28
N THR A 157 -11.85 7.99 -6.24
CA THR A 157 -11.75 7.13 -7.41
C THR A 157 -13.10 7.02 -8.12
N ILE A 158 -14.18 6.81 -7.37
CA ILE A 158 -15.56 6.75 -7.89
C ILE A 158 -15.97 8.09 -8.52
N GLN A 159 -15.72 9.21 -7.82
CA GLN A 159 -16.08 10.54 -8.31
C GLN A 159 -15.37 10.89 -9.62
N ASP A 160 -14.08 10.57 -9.72
CA ASP A 160 -13.29 10.82 -10.92
C ASP A 160 -13.71 9.92 -12.08
N ALA A 161 -13.94 8.64 -11.82
CA ALA A 161 -14.46 7.70 -12.80
C ALA A 161 -15.83 8.15 -13.35
N ARG A 162 -16.77 8.55 -12.48
CA ARG A 162 -18.09 9.08 -12.88
C ARG A 162 -18.00 10.33 -13.74
N ALA A 163 -16.94 11.11 -13.57
CA ALA A 163 -16.68 12.30 -14.37
C ALA A 163 -15.87 12.00 -15.65
N GLY A 164 -15.68 10.72 -16.00
CA GLY A 164 -14.97 10.29 -17.21
C GLY A 164 -13.45 10.45 -17.14
N ARG A 165 -12.87 10.59 -15.94
CA ARG A 165 -11.42 10.64 -15.72
C ARG A 165 -10.87 9.25 -15.39
N THR A 166 -9.57 9.07 -15.57
CA THR A 166 -8.84 7.87 -15.12
C THR A 166 -8.12 8.17 -13.81
N PRO A 167 -8.72 7.84 -12.64
CA PRO A 167 -8.10 8.11 -11.35
C PRO A 167 -6.89 7.20 -11.11
N ASN A 168 -5.94 7.69 -10.30
CA ASN A 168 -4.84 6.90 -9.76
C ASN A 168 -5.02 6.74 -8.23
N PRO A 169 -5.64 5.65 -7.75
CA PRO A 169 -5.87 5.42 -6.33
C PRO A 169 -4.58 5.23 -5.54
N ASP A 170 -3.52 4.68 -6.14
CA ASP A 170 -2.24 4.42 -5.46
C ASP A 170 -1.54 5.70 -5.03
N VAL A 171 -1.53 6.73 -5.90
CA VAL A 171 -1.00 8.06 -5.57
C VAL A 171 -1.75 8.67 -4.37
N MET A 172 -3.07 8.48 -4.32
CA MET A 172 -3.89 8.99 -3.23
C MET A 172 -3.73 8.17 -1.94
N CYS A 173 -3.65 6.84 -2.04
CA CYS A 173 -3.37 5.96 -0.92
C CYS A 173 -2.05 6.32 -0.24
N ASN A 174 -0.98 6.53 -1.01
CA ASN A 174 0.30 6.94 -0.46
C ASN A 174 0.24 8.30 0.23
N SER A 175 -0.33 9.31 -0.43
CA SER A 175 -0.34 10.69 0.09
C SER A 175 -1.35 10.95 1.20
N ARG A 176 -2.49 10.26 1.20
CA ARG A 176 -3.61 10.48 2.15
C ARG A 176 -3.67 9.44 3.26
N VAL A 177 -3.28 8.20 3.00
CA VAL A 177 -3.42 7.10 3.98
C VAL A 177 -2.06 6.72 4.57
N LYS A 178 -1.13 6.18 3.76
CA LYS A 178 0.17 5.68 4.24
C LYS A 178 1.06 6.76 4.85
N PHE A 179 1.14 7.92 4.21
CA PHE A 179 1.90 9.07 4.70
C PHE A 179 1.00 10.24 5.09
N GLY A 180 -0.33 10.08 5.07
CA GLY A 180 -1.27 11.05 5.62
C GLY A 180 -1.73 10.58 6.98
N VAL A 181 -2.91 9.96 7.02
CA VAL A 181 -3.57 9.49 8.25
C VAL A 181 -2.66 8.68 9.17
N PHE A 182 -1.82 7.80 8.64
CA PHE A 182 -0.87 7.06 9.48
C PHE A 182 0.13 7.99 10.19
N LEU A 183 0.73 8.95 9.47
CA LEU A 183 1.63 9.93 10.07
C LEU A 183 0.91 10.81 11.08
N ASP A 184 -0.33 11.20 10.80
CA ASP A 184 -1.11 12.02 11.73
C ASP A 184 -1.43 11.26 13.03
N ARG A 185 -1.59 9.93 12.99
CA ARG A 185 -1.91 9.10 14.16
C ARG A 185 -0.71 8.65 14.98
N PHE A 186 0.39 8.31 14.29
CA PHE A 186 1.53 7.62 14.90
C PHE A 186 2.87 8.32 14.64
N GLY A 187 2.92 9.29 13.72
CA GLY A 187 4.19 9.86 13.26
C GLY A 187 5.00 10.59 14.32
N GLU A 188 4.37 11.08 15.40
CA GLU A 188 5.06 11.72 16.52
C GLU A 188 5.81 10.73 17.43
N ASP A 189 5.42 9.45 17.41
CA ASP A 189 6.02 8.40 18.24
C ASP A 189 7.32 7.83 17.65
N PHE A 190 7.64 8.20 16.40
CA PHE A 190 8.78 7.64 15.66
C PHE A 190 9.65 8.74 15.05
N SER A 191 10.97 8.51 14.96
CA SER A 191 11.87 9.45 14.30
C SER A 191 11.64 9.50 12.78
N LYS A 192 11.22 8.35 12.22
CA LYS A 192 10.99 8.13 10.79
C LYS A 192 9.90 7.10 10.54
N VAL A 193 9.35 7.16 9.33
CA VAL A 193 8.47 6.13 8.78
C VAL A 193 9.09 5.55 7.52
N ALA A 194 9.28 4.24 7.50
CA ALA A 194 9.86 3.51 6.39
C ALA A 194 8.80 2.69 5.64
N SER A 195 9.08 2.41 4.37
CA SER A 195 8.25 1.55 3.53
C SER A 195 9.10 0.83 2.49
N GLY A 196 8.53 -0.20 1.86
CA GLY A 196 9.18 -0.96 0.78
C GLY A 196 9.34 -0.20 -0.54
N HIS A 197 8.90 1.07 -0.64
CA HIS A 197 8.94 1.79 -1.91
C HIS A 197 10.37 1.99 -2.43
N TYR A 198 10.55 1.73 -3.72
CA TYR A 198 11.76 2.02 -4.48
C TYR A 198 11.81 3.52 -4.82
N ALA A 199 12.30 4.28 -3.85
CA ALA A 199 12.52 5.71 -3.96
C ALA A 199 13.60 6.11 -2.96
N ARG A 200 14.11 7.33 -3.03
CA ARG A 200 15.07 7.83 -2.06
C ARG A 200 14.65 9.21 -1.58
N THR A 201 15.11 9.57 -0.39
CA THR A 201 15.04 10.94 0.11
C THR A 201 16.44 11.50 0.26
N ARG A 202 16.62 12.79 -0.07
CA ARG A 202 17.89 13.50 0.04
C ARG A 202 17.69 14.83 0.73
N ARG A 203 18.48 15.12 1.77
CA ARG A 203 18.50 16.47 2.37
C ARG A 203 19.30 17.41 1.46
N ASN A 204 18.65 18.44 0.93
CA ASN A 204 19.30 19.53 0.23
C ASN A 204 19.89 20.50 1.26
N GLN A 205 21.21 20.66 1.25
CA GLN A 205 21.93 21.52 2.21
C GLN A 205 21.69 23.01 1.98
N ARG A 206 21.31 23.43 0.76
CA ARG A 206 21.10 24.85 0.43
C ARG A 206 19.70 25.33 0.81
N SER A 207 18.68 24.54 0.48
CA SER A 207 17.28 24.89 0.76
C SER A 207 16.79 24.37 2.11
N GLU A 208 17.58 23.53 2.79
CA GLU A 208 17.16 22.81 3.98
C GLU A 208 15.83 22.06 3.77
N MET A 209 15.61 21.58 2.55
CA MET A 209 14.47 20.77 2.17
C MET A 209 14.90 19.31 2.01
N THR A 210 14.02 18.38 2.37
CA THR A 210 14.17 16.97 1.99
C THR A 210 13.51 16.79 0.62
N GLU A 211 14.25 16.28 -0.34
CA GLU A 211 13.79 16.02 -1.71
C GLU A 211 13.44 14.54 -1.85
N LEU A 212 12.32 14.26 -2.52
CA LEU A 212 12.05 12.94 -3.07
C LEU A 212 12.85 12.79 -4.37
N VAL A 213 13.69 11.77 -4.46
CA VAL A 213 14.55 11.54 -5.62
C VAL A 213 14.38 10.11 -6.12
N CYS A 214 14.55 9.92 -7.43
CA CYS A 214 14.42 8.63 -8.07
C CYS A 214 15.29 7.57 -7.38
N SER A 215 14.76 6.36 -7.37
CA SER A 215 15.46 5.11 -7.10
C SER A 215 16.73 5.02 -7.94
N ALA A 216 17.70 4.22 -7.50
CA ALA A 216 18.88 3.92 -8.32
C ALA A 216 18.58 2.87 -9.42
N ASP A 217 17.46 2.17 -9.31
CA ASP A 217 16.92 1.23 -10.30
C ASP A 217 15.73 1.93 -10.94
N GLU A 218 15.94 2.41 -12.16
CA GLU A 218 14.95 3.16 -12.93
C GLU A 218 13.73 2.32 -13.28
N TRP A 219 13.90 1.00 -13.46
CA TRP A 219 12.82 0.09 -13.82
C TRP A 219 11.85 -0.18 -12.67
N LYS A 220 12.37 -0.10 -11.45
CA LYS A 220 11.58 -0.26 -10.23
C LYS A 220 11.21 1.07 -9.59
N ASP A 221 11.55 2.20 -10.19
CA ASP A 221 11.29 3.50 -9.58
C ASP A 221 9.80 3.70 -9.29
N GLN A 222 9.50 4.05 -8.05
CA GLN A 222 8.15 4.31 -7.56
C GLN A 222 7.94 5.76 -7.12
N THR A 223 8.84 6.69 -7.50
CA THR A 223 8.69 8.10 -7.13
C THR A 223 7.44 8.74 -7.73
N TYR A 224 6.98 8.25 -8.89
CA TYR A 224 5.71 8.63 -9.48
C TYR A 224 4.53 8.44 -8.50
N PHE A 225 4.46 7.31 -7.81
CA PHE A 225 3.39 7.02 -6.84
C PHE A 225 3.51 7.81 -5.54
N LEU A 226 4.65 8.48 -5.32
CA LEU A 226 4.94 9.32 -4.16
C LEU A 226 4.97 10.81 -4.51
N ALA A 227 4.68 11.18 -5.77
CA ALA A 227 4.82 12.56 -6.24
C ALA A 227 3.90 13.57 -5.54
N HIS A 228 2.80 13.09 -4.93
CA HIS A 228 1.87 13.92 -4.16
C HIS A 228 2.23 14.08 -2.68
N LEU A 229 3.36 13.54 -2.22
CA LEU A 229 3.80 13.75 -0.86
C LEU A 229 4.16 15.22 -0.62
N LYS A 230 3.61 15.78 0.47
CA LYS A 230 3.96 17.10 0.97
C LYS A 230 5.34 17.06 1.63
N GLN A 231 5.95 18.23 1.75
CA GLN A 231 7.29 18.34 2.33
C GLN A 231 7.41 17.81 3.77
N SER A 232 6.36 17.97 4.58
CA SER A 232 6.28 17.39 5.92
C SER A 232 6.33 15.86 5.88
N GLN A 233 5.67 15.23 4.92
CA GLN A 233 5.62 13.78 4.72
C GLN A 233 6.94 13.25 4.15
N VAL A 234 7.53 13.93 3.16
CA VAL A 234 8.83 13.54 2.59
C VAL A 234 9.94 13.63 3.65
N ARG A 235 9.87 14.58 4.59
CA ARG A 235 10.85 14.75 5.67
C ARG A 235 10.89 13.56 6.64
N THR A 236 9.74 12.95 6.92
CA THR A 236 9.62 11.81 7.84
C THR A 236 9.77 10.47 7.11
N CYS A 237 9.55 10.45 5.79
CA CYS A 237 9.66 9.26 4.96
C CYS A 237 11.11 8.77 4.76
N ARG A 238 11.31 7.46 4.94
CA ARG A 238 12.53 6.73 4.61
C ARG A 238 12.19 5.59 3.64
N CYS A 239 12.37 5.85 2.35
CA CYS A 239 12.20 4.82 1.33
C CYS A 239 13.43 3.92 1.21
N ARG A 240 13.25 2.76 0.57
CA ARG A 240 14.28 1.75 0.45
C ARG A 240 15.46 2.25 -0.38
N LYS A 241 16.67 2.25 0.21
CA LYS A 241 17.91 2.31 -0.55
C LYS A 241 18.10 0.94 -1.21
N LEU A 242 18.14 0.89 -2.54
CA LEU A 242 18.31 -0.37 -3.27
C LEU A 242 19.46 -1.20 -2.73
N LEU A 243 19.16 -2.46 -2.45
CA LEU A 243 20.12 -3.55 -2.50
C LEU A 243 20.05 -4.21 -3.88
N SER A 244 21.12 -4.89 -4.28
CA SER A 244 21.14 -5.67 -5.52
C SER A 244 20.05 -6.76 -5.50
N ARG A 245 19.58 -7.17 -6.69
CA ARG A 245 18.62 -8.29 -6.87
C ARG A 245 19.08 -9.58 -6.18
N GLN A 246 20.39 -9.80 -6.08
CA GLN A 246 20.97 -10.96 -5.39
C GLN A 246 20.74 -10.93 -3.88
N ALA A 247 20.80 -9.75 -3.24
CA ALA A 247 20.51 -9.63 -1.81
C ALA A 247 19.02 -9.81 -1.49
N LEU A 248 18.14 -9.44 -2.42
CA LEU A 248 16.70 -9.72 -2.36
C LEU A 248 16.40 -11.22 -2.41
N GLN A 249 17.03 -11.91 -3.36
CA GLN A 249 16.88 -13.35 -3.56
C GLN A 249 17.38 -14.12 -2.33
N ALA A 250 18.58 -13.78 -1.84
CA ALA A 250 19.15 -14.41 -0.65
C ALA A 250 18.26 -14.22 0.60
N PHE A 251 17.62 -13.05 0.74
CA PHE A 251 16.66 -12.81 1.83
C PHE A 251 15.41 -13.68 1.68
N ALA A 252 14.78 -13.68 0.51
CA ALA A 252 13.57 -14.47 0.24
C ALA A 252 13.82 -15.98 0.46
N GLU A 253 14.98 -16.47 0.03
CA GLU A 253 15.42 -17.86 0.24
C GLU A 253 15.71 -18.17 1.72
N SER A 254 16.33 -17.23 2.46
CA SER A 254 16.61 -17.41 3.89
C SER A 254 15.36 -17.36 4.77
N ALA A 255 14.30 -16.71 4.30
CA ALA A 255 13.06 -16.51 5.03
C ALA A 255 11.99 -17.59 4.74
N ASP A 256 12.34 -18.64 3.98
CA ASP A 256 11.41 -19.68 3.48
C ASP A 256 10.12 -19.10 2.86
N MET A 257 10.25 -17.90 2.26
CA MET A 257 9.13 -17.21 1.62
C MET A 257 8.96 -17.79 0.21
N LYS A 258 7.93 -18.63 0.01
CA LYS A 258 7.58 -19.17 -1.32
C LYS A 258 7.06 -18.05 -2.23
N TYR A 259 7.92 -17.46 -3.06
CA TYR A 259 7.49 -16.58 -4.14
C TYR A 259 8.28 -16.77 -5.44
N VAL A 260 7.56 -16.66 -6.56
CA VAL A 260 8.08 -16.62 -7.93
C VAL A 260 8.51 -15.17 -8.22
N LEU A 261 9.80 -14.96 -8.50
CA LEU A 261 10.41 -13.66 -8.83
C LEU A 261 10.37 -13.32 -10.32
#